data_AF-A0A3C0I4V7-F1
#
_entry.id   AF-A0A3C0I4V7-F1
#
_cell.length_a   1.000
_cell.length_b   1.000
_cell.length_c   1.000
_cell.angle_alpha   90.00
_cell.angle_beta   90.00
_cell.angle_gamma   90.00
#
_symmetry.space_group_name_H-M   'P 1'
#
loop_
_entity.id
_entity.type
_entity.pdbx_description
1 polymer ?
#
loop_
_entity_poly.entity_id
_entity_poly.type
_entity_poly.pdbx_seq_one_letter_code
_entity_poly.pdbx_strand_id
1 'polypeptide(L)' 'MKKLPLGIQTFSKLIKENCLYVDKTQHIAELIQAGDYLFLSRPRRFGKSLLVSTLFEIFSGNKALFQ' A
#
# COMPACT_ATOMS: atom_id res chain seq x y z
N MET A 1 -1.90 -4.93 20.77
CA MET A 1 -2.05 -5.58 19.44
C MET A 1 -2.70 -4.60 18.47
N LYS A 2 -2.15 -4.40 17.27
CA LYS A 2 -2.78 -3.55 16.24
C LYS A 2 -3.97 -4.27 15.61
N LYS A 3 -5.02 -3.52 15.26
CA LYS A 3 -6.24 -4.06 14.64
C LYS A 3 -5.95 -4.57 13.23
N LEU A 4 -6.48 -5.74 12.86
CA LEU A 4 -6.40 -6.20 11.48
C LEU A 4 -7.28 -5.32 10.57
N PRO A 5 -6.78 -4.88 9.40
CA PRO A 5 -7.51 -4.00 8.48
C PRO A 5 -8.58 -4.75 7.67
N LEU A 6 -9.51 -5.43 8.35
CA LEU A 6 -10.59 -6.18 7.70
C LEU A 6 -11.52 -5.23 6.95
N GLY A 7 -11.58 -5.38 5.63
CA GLY A 7 -12.41 -4.53 4.76
C GLY A 7 -11.83 -3.15 4.45
N ILE A 8 -10.65 -2.81 4.98
CA ILE A 8 -9.96 -1.54 4.67
C ILE A 8 -8.98 -1.79 3.52
N GLN A 9 -9.19 -1.11 2.40
CA GLN A 9 -8.34 -1.20 1.22
C GLN A 9 -7.61 0.11 0.88
N THR A 10 -7.83 1.15 1.68
CA THR A 10 -7.22 2.47 1.50
C THR A 10 -6.05 2.62 2.46
N PHE A 11 -4.88 2.95 1.92
CA PHE A 11 -3.66 3.10 2.70
C PHE A 11 -3.78 4.22 3.75
N SER A 12 -4.24 5.41 3.36
CA SER A 12 -4.40 6.53 4.30
C SER A 12 -5.34 6.21 5.47
N LYS A 13 -6.47 5.52 5.21
CA LYS A 13 -7.37 5.06 6.27
C LYS A 13 -6.71 4.03 7.18
N LEU A 14 -5.98 3.08 6.60
CA LEU A 14 -5.26 2.04 7.34
C LEU A 14 -4.25 2.65 8.33
N ILE A 15 -3.48 3.64 7.88
CA ILE A 15 -2.49 4.35 8.71
C ILE A 15 -3.19 5.20 9.79
N LYS A 16 -4.21 5.99 9.41
CA LYS A 16 -4.97 6.85 10.35
C LYS A 16 -5.68 6.05 11.45
N GLU A 17 -6.18 4.85 11.13
CA GLU A 17 -6.82 3.96 12.11
C GLU A 17 -5.81 3.09 12.89
N ASN A 18 -4.50 3.30 12.72
CA ASN A 18 -3.43 2.54 13.35
C ASN A 18 -3.60 1.01 13.22
N CYS A 19 -4.06 0.58 12.05
CA CYS A 19 -4.22 -0.83 11.73
C CYS A 19 -2.86 -1.51 11.50
N LEU A 20 -2.85 -2.84 11.53
CA LEU A 20 -1.68 -3.62 11.18
C LEU A 20 -1.39 -3.44 9.68
N TYR A 21 -0.24 -2.83 9.38
CA TYR A 21 0.33 -2.74 8.05
C TYR A 21 1.64 -3.54 8.02
N VAL A 22 1.84 -4.33 6.96
CA VAL A 22 3.16 -4.92 6.69
C VAL A 22 3.86 -4.01 5.72
N ASP A 23 4.86 -3.28 6.20
CA ASP A 23 5.60 -2.35 5.38
C ASP A 23 6.41 -3.08 4.30
N LYS A 24 6.18 -2.67 3.06
CA LYS A 24 6.89 -3.17 1.87
C LYS A 24 7.39 -2.00 1.01
N THR A 25 7.53 -0.81 1.59
CA THR A 25 7.86 0.42 0.85
C THR A 25 9.17 0.29 0.08
N GLN A 26 10.16 -0.43 0.60
CA GLN A 26 11.40 -0.75 -0.13
C GLN A 26 11.11 -1.52 -1.44
N HIS A 27 10.39 -2.64 -1.36
CA HIS A 27 10.03 -3.41 -2.55
C HIS A 27 9.13 -2.61 -3.51
N ILE A 28 8.31 -1.70 -2.99
CA ILE A 28 7.49 -0.79 -3.81
C ILE A 28 8.39 0.18 -4.56
N ALA A 29 9.45 0.71 -3.93
CA ALA A 29 10.41 1.59 -4.59
C ALA A 29 11.16 0.85 -5.71
N GLU A 30 11.60 -0.39 -5.47
CA GLU A 30 12.19 -1.25 -6.49
C GLU A 30 11.20 -1.52 -7.64
N LEU A 31 9.93 -1.79 -7.31
CA LEU A 31 8.86 -2.02 -8.28
C LEU A 31 8.64 -0.79 -9.18
N ILE A 32 8.60 0.41 -8.61
CA ILE A 32 8.43 1.68 -9.35
C ILE A 32 9.57 1.90 -10.34
N GLN A 33 10.77 1.41 -10.05
CA GLN A 33 11.96 1.54 -10.91
C GLN A 33 12.08 0.42 -11.95
N ALA A 34 11.30 -0.66 -11.84
CA ALA A 34 11.50 -1.88 -12.61
C ALA A 34 11.03 -1.82 -14.08
N GLY A 35 10.16 -0.89 -14.46
CA GLY A 35 9.75 -0.72 -15.87
C GLY A 35 8.43 0.03 -16.08
N ASP A 36 8.07 0.21 -17.35
CA ASP A 36 6.93 1.05 -17.77
C ASP A 36 5.55 0.43 -17.50
N TYR A 37 5.46 -0.90 -17.42
CA TYR A 37 4.20 -1.61 -17.21
C TYR A 37 4.33 -2.75 -16.21
N LEU A 38 3.45 -2.75 -15.19
CA LEU A 38 3.44 -3.72 -14.11
C LEU A 38 2.09 -4.43 -14.04
N PHE A 39 2.11 -5.75 -14.26
CA PHE A 39 0.92 -6.57 -14.08
C PHE A 39 0.87 -7.18 -12.67
N LEU A 40 -0.15 -6.82 -11.89
CA LEU A 40 -0.34 -7.33 -10.52
C LEU A 40 -1.03 -8.70 -10.52
N SER A 41 -0.30 -9.76 -10.89
CA SER A 41 -0.78 -11.15 -10.86
C SER A 41 -0.87 -11.68 -9.42
N ARG A 42 -2.09 -11.72 -8.86
CA ARG A 42 -2.38 -12.39 -7.57
C ARG A 42 -3.88 -12.66 -7.37
N PRO A 43 -4.30 -13.63 -6.54
CA PRO A 43 -5.72 -13.99 -6.36
C PRO A 43 -6.58 -12.91 -5.68
N ARG A 44 -7.90 -13.10 -5.66
CA ARG A 44 -8.86 -12.16 -5.02
C ARG A 44 -8.53 -11.97 -3.53
N ARG A 45 -8.65 -10.74 -3.02
CA ARG A 45 -8.32 -10.32 -1.63
C ARG A 45 -6.84 -10.36 -1.23
N PHE A 46 -5.93 -10.63 -2.15
CA PHE A 46 -4.50 -10.46 -1.90
C PHE A 46 -4.07 -9.00 -2.10
N GLY A 47 -4.63 -8.02 -1.37
CA GLY A 47 -4.05 -6.67 -1.24
C GLY A 47 -3.67 -5.87 -2.49
N LYS A 48 -4.16 -6.19 -3.70
CA LYS A 48 -3.87 -5.43 -4.93
C LYS A 48 -4.36 -3.99 -4.82
N SER A 49 -5.60 -3.81 -4.37
CA SER A 49 -6.20 -2.50 -4.17
C SER A 49 -5.45 -1.69 -3.12
N LEU A 50 -5.01 -2.32 -2.04
CA LEU A 50 -4.19 -1.68 -1.02
C LEU A 50 -2.85 -1.20 -1.60
N LEU A 51 -2.17 -2.03 -2.41
CA LEU A 51 -0.92 -1.63 -3.08
C LEU A 51 -1.14 -0.42 -4.01
N VAL A 52 -2.20 -0.44 -4.82
CA VAL A 52 -2.54 0.70 -5.70
C VAL A 52 -2.83 1.96 -4.88
N SER A 53 -3.55 1.83 -3.76
CA SER A 53 -3.78 2.96 -2.85
C SER A 53 -2.48 3.47 -2.22
N THR A 54 -1.54 2.60 -1.85
CA THR A 54 -0.23 3.03 -1.34
C THR A 54 0.56 3.77 -2.42
N LEU A 55 0.59 3.26 -3.66
CA LEU A 55 1.25 3.91 -4.80
C LEU A 55 0.66 5.30 -5.05
N PHE A 56 -0.67 5.44 -5.03
CA PHE A 56 -1.34 6.74 -5.17
C PHE A 56 -0.83 7.76 -4.15
N GLU A 57 -0.69 7.37 -2.89
CA GLU A 57 -0.22 8.25 -1.80
C GLU A 57 1.28 8.57 -1.93
N ILE A 58 2.10 7.63 -2.41
CA ILE A 58 3.52 7.85 -2.74
C ILE A 58 3.65 8.90 -3.85
N PHE A 59 2.95 8.71 -4.97
CA PHE A 59 3.03 9.62 -6.12
C PHE A 59 2.39 10.99 -5.84
N SER A 60 1.43 11.04 -4.93
CA SER A 60 0.86 12.31 -4.43
C SER A 60 1.79 13.04 -3.44
N GLY A 61 2.91 12.43 -3.04
CA GLY A 61 3.89 13.05 -2.15
C GLY A 61 3.42 13.16 -0.70
N ASN A 62 2.49 12.32 -0.26
CA ASN A 62 1.87 12.39 1.07
C ASN A 62 2.78 11.83 2.19
N LYS A 63 3.92 12.48 2.42
CA LYS A 63 4.97 12.07 3.38
C LYS A 63 4.44 11.83 4.81
N ALA A 64 3.41 12.56 5.22
CA ALA A 64 2.80 12.40 6.55
C ALA A 64 2.22 11.00 6.82
N LEU A 65 1.93 10.22 5.77
CA LEU A 65 1.40 8.85 5.89
C LEU A 65 2.49 7.78 6.01
N PHE A 66 3.77 8.15 5.88
CA PHE A 66 4.92 7.24 5.87
C PHE A 66 5.91 7.54 7.02
N GLN A 67 5.39 8.02 8.15
CA GLN A 67 6.17 8.34 9.36
C GLN A 67 6.38 7.13 10.27
#